data_AF-A0A535ZJE5-F1
#
_entry.id   AF-A0A535ZJE5-F1
#
_cell.length_a   1.000
_cell.length_b   1.000
_cell.length_c   1.000
_cell.angle_alpha   90.00
_cell.angle_beta   90.00
_cell.angle_gamma   90.00
#
_symmetry.space_group_name_H-M   'P 1'
#
loop_
_entity.id
_entity.type
_entity.pdbx_description
1 polymer ?
#
loop_
_entity_poly.entity_id
_entity_poly.type
_entity_poly.pdbx_seq_one_letter_code
_entity_poly.pdbx_strand_id
1 'polypeptide(L)'
;MTSVHQDLIARVGPELNAVLLDTPFGFQPNADDIAARTINYFRQHVGCEISLASFRHSKRASAKDFDQFLAHLDQANYVFAGPGSPTYALRHWRDNGVRERLVEKVLRGGCVAFASAAAIGLGAYALPVYEIYKVGDDLAWTDGLDLLSAIGVRCAVIPHYNNREGGTHDTRFCYMGESRLRRLESMLPDDSLILGIDEYTACIIDVEAQSVTVRGRGGVTVRRRGMERLWKRTTFSLSELQDPFEALASGIGRSPDIERVPAVGAAQNDALDRRDVDGVVMAILEMESVLYEGLADLGGADERDRIRAEMRHLLARLPGLVRSGKPGEVREYVAPLVDVVLSLRGEARREQRFGDADRLRAILANCGVEVQDTPSGTAWSLAQA
;
A
#
# COMPACT_ATOMS: atom_id res chain seq x y z
N MET A 1 -8.15 3.14 3.60
CA MET A 1 -7.43 4.44 3.65
C MET A 1 -8.34 5.66 3.49
N THR A 2 -9.58 5.52 2.99
CA THR A 2 -10.54 6.63 2.82
C THR A 2 -10.67 7.56 4.03
N SER A 3 -10.90 7.01 5.23
CA SER A 3 -11.04 7.79 6.45
C SER A 3 -9.78 8.56 6.85
N VAL A 4 -8.60 8.08 6.46
CA VAL A 4 -7.35 8.82 6.66
C VAL A 4 -7.33 10.07 5.79
N HIS A 5 -7.68 9.97 4.51
CA HIS A 5 -7.76 11.13 3.63
C HIS A 5 -8.82 12.14 4.09
N GLN A 6 -9.98 11.67 4.53
CA GLN A 6 -11.03 12.51 5.11
C GLN A 6 -10.52 13.31 6.31
N ASP A 7 -9.84 12.64 7.24
CA ASP A 7 -9.31 13.29 8.45
C ASP A 7 -8.18 14.28 8.09
N LEU A 8 -7.33 13.96 7.11
CA LEU A 8 -6.26 14.87 6.65
C LEU A 8 -6.84 16.11 5.98
N ILE A 9 -7.86 15.96 5.12
CA ILE A 9 -8.54 17.08 4.46
C ILE A 9 -9.22 17.98 5.49
N ALA A 10 -9.89 17.39 6.48
CA ALA A 10 -10.53 18.15 7.55
C ALA A 10 -9.53 19.00 8.36
N ARG A 11 -8.27 18.56 8.47
CA ARG A 11 -7.20 19.32 9.14
C ARG A 11 -6.65 20.48 8.32
N VAL A 12 -6.63 20.37 6.99
CA VAL A 12 -6.11 21.43 6.10
C VAL A 12 -6.99 22.69 6.17
N GLY A 13 -8.31 22.54 6.34
CA GLY A 13 -9.23 23.65 6.57
C GLY A 13 -10.44 23.65 5.63
N PRO A 14 -11.32 24.67 5.75
CA PRO A 14 -12.60 24.70 5.04
C PRO A 14 -12.47 25.00 3.53
N GLU A 15 -11.43 25.74 3.12
CA GLU A 15 -11.17 26.04 1.71
C GLU A 15 -10.17 25.02 1.15
N LEU A 16 -10.67 23.93 0.56
CA LEU A 16 -9.81 22.88 0.01
C LEU A 16 -9.40 23.20 -1.43
N ASN A 17 -8.09 23.20 -1.68
CA ASN A 17 -7.51 23.11 -3.01
C ASN A 17 -6.62 21.86 -3.08
N ALA A 18 -7.24 20.75 -3.48
CA ALA A 18 -6.57 19.46 -3.58
C ALA A 18 -6.04 19.23 -5.01
N VAL A 19 -4.80 18.77 -5.12
CA VAL A 19 -4.18 18.39 -6.39
C VAL A 19 -3.64 16.97 -6.38
N LEU A 20 -3.84 16.26 -7.48
CA LEU A 20 -3.20 15.00 -7.83
C LEU A 20 -2.00 15.27 -8.74
N LEU A 21 -0.84 14.70 -8.42
CA LEU A 21 0.33 14.72 -9.30
C LEU A 21 0.37 13.42 -10.12
N ASP A 22 0.35 13.53 -11.45
CA ASP A 22 0.41 12.37 -12.35
C ASP A 22 1.83 11.96 -12.73
N THR A 23 2.85 12.76 -12.37
CA THR A 23 4.24 12.49 -12.74
C THR A 23 4.68 11.05 -12.46
N PRO A 24 4.41 10.43 -11.29
CA PRO A 24 4.91 9.08 -11.01
C PRO A 24 4.44 8.01 -11.99
N PHE A 25 3.23 8.15 -12.55
CA PHE A 25 2.66 7.22 -13.52
C PHE A 25 2.54 7.81 -14.93
N GLY A 26 3.06 9.01 -15.17
CA GLY A 26 2.91 9.75 -16.43
C GLY A 26 3.58 9.12 -17.65
N PHE A 27 4.41 8.09 -17.44
CA PHE A 27 4.99 7.28 -18.52
C PHE A 27 4.05 6.17 -19.02
N GLN A 28 3.01 5.84 -18.26
CA GLN A 28 2.13 4.71 -18.59
C GLN A 28 1.15 5.09 -19.71
N PRO A 29 0.86 4.18 -20.65
CA PRO A 29 -0.13 4.43 -21.71
C PRO A 29 -1.53 4.77 -21.18
N ASN A 30 -1.89 4.24 -20.01
CA ASN A 30 -3.18 4.45 -19.33
C ASN A 30 -3.10 5.52 -18.23
N ALA A 31 -2.15 6.47 -18.30
CA ALA A 31 -1.99 7.51 -17.29
C ALA A 31 -3.27 8.35 -17.09
N ASP A 32 -3.98 8.66 -18.17
CA ASP A 32 -5.27 9.38 -18.11
C ASP A 32 -6.33 8.59 -17.33
N ASP A 33 -6.41 7.27 -17.52
CA ASP A 33 -7.35 6.40 -16.79
C ASP A 33 -6.99 6.31 -15.30
N ILE A 34 -5.70 6.22 -14.97
CA ILE A 34 -5.23 6.22 -13.58
C ILE A 34 -5.62 7.54 -12.89
N ALA A 35 -5.43 8.67 -13.57
CA ALA A 35 -5.81 9.97 -13.06
C ALA A 35 -7.34 10.06 -12.86
N ALA A 36 -8.12 9.69 -13.87
CA ALA A 36 -9.59 9.72 -13.82
C ALA A 36 -10.15 8.83 -12.69
N ARG A 37 -9.63 7.61 -12.53
CA ARG A 37 -10.02 6.69 -11.45
C ARG A 37 -9.68 7.27 -10.07
N THR A 38 -8.51 7.89 -9.93
CA THR A 38 -8.10 8.52 -8.67
C THR A 38 -9.01 9.70 -8.32
N ILE A 39 -9.26 10.59 -9.27
CA ILE A 39 -10.17 11.73 -9.11
C ILE A 39 -11.57 11.23 -8.72
N ASN A 40 -12.09 10.23 -9.43
CA ASN A 40 -13.40 9.67 -9.12
C ASN A 40 -13.44 9.01 -7.74
N TYR A 41 -12.36 8.34 -7.31
CA TYR A 41 -12.27 7.77 -5.97
C TYR A 41 -12.34 8.85 -4.88
N PHE A 42 -11.61 9.96 -5.04
CA PHE A 42 -11.68 11.07 -4.09
C PHE A 42 -13.08 11.69 -4.04
N ARG A 43 -13.72 11.88 -5.19
CA ARG A 43 -15.11 12.38 -5.25
C ARG A 43 -16.11 11.45 -4.57
N GLN A 44 -16.10 10.16 -4.94
CA GLN A 44 -17.14 9.21 -4.53
C GLN A 44 -16.93 8.64 -3.13
N HIS A 45 -15.69 8.47 -2.69
CA HIS A 45 -15.40 7.77 -1.44
C HIS A 45 -14.81 8.69 -0.37
N VAL A 46 -13.88 9.57 -0.74
CA VAL A 46 -13.30 10.53 0.22
C VAL A 46 -14.29 11.67 0.48
N GLY A 47 -15.05 12.08 -0.55
CA GLY A 47 -16.03 13.15 -0.45
C GLY A 47 -15.45 14.53 -0.73
N CYS A 48 -14.42 14.63 -1.57
CA CYS A 48 -13.84 15.91 -1.98
C CYS A 48 -13.51 15.94 -3.47
N GLU A 49 -13.50 17.13 -4.06
CA GLU A 49 -12.93 17.34 -5.39
C GLU A 49 -11.40 17.42 -5.30
N ILE A 50 -10.72 16.77 -6.25
CA ILE A 50 -9.27 16.85 -6.43
C ILE A 50 -9.00 17.13 -7.90
N SER A 51 -8.19 18.15 -8.17
CA SER A 51 -7.83 18.56 -9.54
C SER A 51 -6.53 17.90 -9.98
N LEU A 52 -6.31 17.76 -11.28
CA LEU A 52 -5.06 17.24 -11.82
C LEU A 52 -4.05 18.37 -12.02
N ALA A 53 -2.88 18.27 -11.37
CA ALA A 53 -1.71 19.08 -11.70
C ALA A 53 -0.78 18.23 -12.59
N SER A 54 -1.00 18.31 -13.91
CA SER A 54 -0.30 17.43 -14.85
C SER A 54 1.12 17.90 -15.14
N PHE A 55 2.10 17.04 -14.92
CA PHE A 55 3.49 17.25 -15.32
C PHE A 55 4.16 15.90 -15.56
N ARG A 56 3.76 15.26 -16.66
CA ARG A 56 4.17 13.88 -16.95
C ARG A 56 5.65 13.75 -17.30
N HIS A 57 6.23 14.76 -17.95
CA HIS A 57 7.60 14.68 -18.46
C HIS A 57 8.21 16.05 -18.74
N SER A 58 9.18 16.45 -17.91
CA SER A 58 9.88 17.75 -17.98
C SER A 58 10.35 18.17 -19.38
N LYS A 59 10.96 17.27 -20.17
CA LYS A 59 11.47 17.64 -21.51
C LYS A 59 10.42 17.66 -22.62
N ARG A 60 9.19 17.22 -22.34
CA ARG A 60 8.09 17.15 -23.33
C ARG A 60 6.98 18.15 -23.02
N ALA A 61 6.87 18.59 -21.76
CA ALA A 61 5.94 19.64 -21.36
C ALA A 61 6.28 20.96 -22.06
N SER A 62 5.26 21.69 -22.51
CA SER A 62 5.47 23.08 -22.94
C SER A 62 5.75 23.98 -21.73
N ALA A 63 6.33 25.17 -21.96
CA ALA A 63 6.53 26.16 -20.91
C ALA A 63 5.20 26.52 -20.20
N LYS A 64 4.11 26.63 -20.98
CA LYS A 64 2.77 26.88 -20.46
C LYS A 64 2.27 25.76 -19.55
N ASP A 65 2.46 24.50 -19.95
CA ASP A 65 2.04 23.35 -19.13
C ASP A 65 2.83 23.30 -17.82
N PHE A 66 4.12 23.63 -17.88
CA PHE A 66 4.98 23.70 -16.72
C PHE A 66 4.56 24.83 -15.76
N ASP A 67 4.32 26.03 -16.28
CA ASP A 67 3.85 27.16 -15.47
C ASP A 67 2.49 26.86 -14.83
N GLN A 68 1.58 26.20 -15.56
CA GLN A 68 0.29 25.77 -15.02
C GLN A 68 0.45 24.72 -13.92
N PHE A 69 1.34 23.74 -14.10
CA PHE A 69 1.67 22.76 -13.08
C PHE A 69 2.19 23.43 -11.80
N LEU A 70 3.15 24.35 -11.93
CA LEU A 70 3.69 25.07 -10.78
C LEU A 70 2.63 25.94 -10.11
N ALA A 71 1.76 26.61 -10.87
CA ALA A 71 0.67 27.41 -10.32
C ALA A 71 -0.35 26.55 -9.55
N HIS A 72 -0.74 25.39 -10.09
CA HIS A 72 -1.61 24.45 -9.36
C HIS A 72 -0.93 23.94 -8.10
N LEU A 73 0.36 23.58 -8.20
CA LEU A 73 1.12 23.14 -7.04
C LEU A 73 1.21 24.25 -6.01
N ASP A 74 1.50 25.50 -6.37
CA ASP A 74 1.62 26.63 -5.43
C ASP A 74 0.30 26.89 -4.68
N GLN A 75 -0.84 26.86 -5.37
CA GLN A 75 -2.16 27.13 -4.80
C GLN A 75 -2.74 25.97 -3.97
N ALA A 76 -2.25 24.74 -4.15
CA ALA A 76 -2.78 23.59 -3.45
C ALA A 76 -2.51 23.65 -1.94
N ASN A 77 -3.43 23.15 -1.13
CA ASN A 77 -3.20 22.92 0.30
C ASN A 77 -3.34 21.43 0.67
N TYR A 78 -3.67 20.58 -0.29
CA TYR A 78 -3.60 19.14 -0.19
C TYR A 78 -2.99 18.55 -1.47
N VAL A 79 -1.85 17.89 -1.38
CA VAL A 79 -1.13 17.32 -2.53
C VAL A 79 -1.08 15.81 -2.39
N PHE A 80 -1.60 15.10 -3.39
CA PHE A 80 -1.60 13.64 -3.44
C PHE A 80 -0.79 13.11 -4.62
N ALA A 81 0.01 12.07 -4.37
CA ALA A 81 0.68 11.27 -5.40
C ALA A 81 0.79 9.83 -4.91
N GLY A 82 0.72 8.84 -5.81
CA GLY A 82 0.60 7.44 -5.39
C GLY A 82 1.33 6.46 -6.30
N PRO A 83 0.58 5.71 -7.14
CA PRO A 83 1.13 4.64 -7.95
C PRO A 83 2.10 5.16 -9.01
N GLY A 84 3.01 4.30 -9.48
CA GLY A 84 3.94 4.65 -10.55
C GLY A 84 5.36 4.23 -10.24
N SER A 85 6.33 4.99 -10.74
CA SER A 85 7.77 4.79 -10.55
C SER A 85 8.38 5.92 -9.71
N PRO A 86 9.10 5.60 -8.62
CA PRO A 86 9.79 6.60 -7.82
C PRO A 86 10.89 7.31 -8.61
N THR A 87 11.70 6.56 -9.36
CA THR A 87 12.84 7.08 -10.13
C THR A 87 12.38 7.94 -11.30
N TYR A 88 11.26 7.59 -11.92
CA TYR A 88 10.65 8.42 -12.97
C TYR A 88 10.14 9.74 -12.41
N ALA A 89 9.43 9.70 -11.27
CA ALA A 89 8.95 10.90 -10.60
C ALA A 89 10.11 11.84 -10.24
N LEU A 90 11.14 11.32 -9.58
CA LEU A 90 12.31 12.07 -9.13
C LEU A 90 13.11 12.70 -10.28
N ARG A 91 13.22 12.00 -11.42
CA ARG A 91 13.85 12.52 -12.64
C ARG A 91 13.18 13.79 -13.16
N HIS A 92 11.89 13.96 -12.87
CA HIS A 92 11.13 15.12 -13.31
C HIS A 92 10.94 16.14 -12.19
N TRP A 93 10.94 15.75 -10.92
CA TRP A 93 10.69 16.68 -9.83
C TRP A 93 11.93 17.41 -9.30
N ARG A 94 13.09 16.74 -9.17
CA ARG A 94 14.26 17.29 -8.43
C ARG A 94 14.73 18.65 -8.94
N ASP A 95 14.86 18.79 -10.26
CA ASP A 95 15.41 20.01 -10.88
C ASP A 95 14.34 21.03 -11.30
N ASN A 96 13.07 20.81 -10.91
CA ASN A 96 11.93 21.59 -11.38
C ASN A 96 11.15 22.26 -10.24
N GLY A 97 11.82 22.52 -9.11
CA GLY A 97 11.27 23.33 -8.02
C GLY A 97 10.10 22.70 -7.25
N VAL A 98 9.91 21.38 -7.36
CA VAL A 98 8.81 20.65 -6.71
C VAL A 98 9.09 20.47 -5.22
N ARG A 99 10.34 20.20 -4.85
CA ARG A 99 10.75 20.01 -3.45
C ARG A 99 10.40 21.24 -2.60
N GLU A 100 10.84 22.42 -3.05
CA GLU A 100 10.70 23.67 -2.31
C GLU A 100 9.23 23.98 -2.03
N ARG A 101 8.37 23.76 -3.05
CA ARG A 101 6.92 23.95 -2.94
C ARG A 101 6.27 22.97 -1.97
N LEU A 102 6.65 21.69 -2.02
CA LEU A 102 6.12 20.70 -1.08
C LEU A 102 6.56 20.99 0.37
N VAL A 103 7.82 21.40 0.57
CA VAL A 103 8.32 21.83 1.89
C VAL A 103 7.55 23.06 2.38
N GLU A 104 7.35 24.08 1.54
CA GLU A 104 6.57 25.26 1.88
C GLU A 104 5.16 24.90 2.36
N LYS A 105 4.50 23.93 1.71
CA LYS A 105 3.17 23.47 2.14
C LYS A 105 3.18 22.86 3.51
N VAL A 106 4.09 21.93 3.77
CA VAL A 106 4.19 21.27 5.07
C VAL A 106 4.43 22.29 6.18
N LEU A 107 5.22 23.33 5.91
CA LEU A 107 5.53 24.39 6.88
C LEU A 107 4.43 25.46 7.02
N ARG A 108 3.48 25.55 6.09
CA ARG A 108 2.39 26.55 6.08
C ARG A 108 0.99 25.95 6.28
N GLY A 109 0.90 24.78 6.91
CA GLY A 109 -0.38 24.14 7.26
C GLY A 109 -1.05 23.36 6.12
N GLY A 110 -0.36 23.15 5.00
CA GLY A 110 -0.80 22.25 3.94
C GLY A 110 -0.46 20.79 4.22
N CYS A 111 -1.06 19.88 3.45
CA CYS A 111 -0.87 18.44 3.56
C CYS A 111 -0.19 17.86 2.30
N VAL A 112 0.86 17.05 2.49
CA VAL A 112 1.47 16.23 1.44
C VAL A 112 1.22 14.76 1.78
N ALA A 113 0.35 14.11 0.99
CA ALA A 113 -0.07 12.74 1.19
C ALA A 113 0.43 11.85 0.04
N PHE A 114 1.64 11.27 0.20
CA PHE A 114 2.20 10.38 -0.82
C PHE A 114 2.05 8.90 -0.41
N ALA A 115 1.75 8.05 -1.39
CA ALA A 115 1.55 6.61 -1.19
C ALA A 115 2.45 5.79 -2.12
N SER A 116 2.77 4.55 -1.73
CA SER A 116 3.50 3.59 -2.60
C SER A 116 4.75 4.22 -3.23
N ALA A 117 4.93 4.08 -4.55
CA ALA A 117 6.05 4.63 -5.31
C ALA A 117 6.34 6.11 -5.03
N ALA A 118 5.32 6.97 -4.94
CA ALA A 118 5.54 8.38 -4.64
C ALA A 118 6.16 8.60 -3.25
N ALA A 119 5.77 7.79 -2.25
CA ALA A 119 6.26 7.93 -0.86
C ALA A 119 7.77 7.69 -0.74
N ILE A 120 8.33 6.81 -1.58
CA ILE A 120 9.78 6.56 -1.66
C ILE A 120 10.54 7.87 -1.94
N GLY A 121 9.96 8.74 -2.78
CA GLY A 121 10.58 10.01 -3.16
C GLY A 121 10.63 11.05 -2.03
N LEU A 122 9.91 10.87 -0.92
CA LEU A 122 9.91 11.84 0.19
C LEU A 122 11.22 11.82 1.01
N GLY A 123 11.94 10.70 0.99
CA GLY A 123 13.19 10.53 1.73
C GLY A 123 14.37 11.31 1.13
N ALA A 124 15.47 11.37 1.88
CA ALA A 124 16.77 11.79 1.37
C ALA A 124 17.31 10.81 0.31
N TYR A 125 16.99 9.53 0.51
CA TYR A 125 17.36 8.43 -0.36
C TYR A 125 16.12 7.71 -0.86
N ALA A 126 16.11 7.38 -2.14
CA ALA A 126 15.00 6.71 -2.81
C ALA A 126 15.45 5.36 -3.37
N LEU A 127 14.59 4.35 -3.18
CA LEU A 127 14.79 3.00 -3.68
C LEU A 127 14.40 2.93 -5.17
N PRO A 128 15.34 2.61 -6.09
CA PRO A 128 15.03 2.35 -7.49
C PRO A 128 14.47 0.93 -7.67
N VAL A 129 13.26 0.72 -7.12
CA VAL A 129 12.66 -0.62 -6.96
C VAL A 129 12.49 -1.36 -8.28
N TYR A 130 12.09 -0.70 -9.36
CA TYR A 130 11.87 -1.37 -10.64
C TYR A 130 13.19 -1.71 -11.34
N GLU A 131 14.16 -0.81 -11.27
CA GLU A 131 15.50 -1.04 -11.78
C GLU A 131 16.13 -2.26 -11.08
N ILE A 132 16.08 -2.32 -9.75
CA ILE A 132 16.63 -3.45 -8.99
C ILE A 132 15.81 -4.74 -9.20
N TYR A 133 14.49 -4.68 -9.03
CA TYR A 133 13.66 -5.88 -8.97
C TYR A 133 13.22 -6.41 -10.34
N LYS A 134 12.92 -5.52 -11.30
CA LYS A 134 12.39 -5.90 -12.61
C LYS A 134 13.45 -5.92 -13.70
N VAL A 135 14.39 -4.96 -13.70
CA VAL A 135 15.47 -4.89 -14.70
C VAL A 135 16.65 -5.78 -14.28
N GLY A 136 16.94 -5.84 -12.98
CA GLY A 136 18.05 -6.63 -12.43
C GLY A 136 19.34 -5.84 -12.23
N ASP A 137 19.23 -4.51 -12.10
CA ASP A 137 20.37 -3.64 -11.80
C ASP A 137 20.96 -3.92 -10.41
N ASP A 138 22.22 -3.52 -10.22
CA ASP A 138 22.90 -3.59 -8.93
C ASP A 138 22.17 -2.76 -7.85
N LEU A 139 22.34 -3.18 -6.58
CA LEU A 139 21.77 -2.45 -5.44
C LEU A 139 22.39 -1.06 -5.34
N ALA A 140 21.54 -0.03 -5.37
CA ALA A 140 21.94 1.35 -5.20
C ALA A 140 20.80 2.18 -4.59
N TRP A 141 21.16 3.30 -3.98
CA TRP A 141 20.25 4.38 -3.64
C TRP A 141 20.36 5.48 -4.68
N THR A 142 19.26 6.15 -4.99
CA THR A 142 19.26 7.42 -5.72
C THR A 142 18.83 8.55 -4.78
N ASP A 143 19.16 9.80 -5.12
CA ASP A 143 18.72 10.94 -4.32
C ASP A 143 17.20 11.09 -4.42
N GLY A 144 16.55 11.20 -3.25
CA GLY A 144 15.13 11.53 -3.16
C GLY A 144 14.88 13.04 -3.26
N LEU A 145 13.67 13.47 -2.92
CA LEU A 145 13.35 14.90 -2.78
C LEU A 145 13.89 15.48 -1.48
N ASP A 146 14.28 14.64 -0.52
CA ASP A 146 14.76 15.10 0.78
C ASP A 146 13.77 16.05 1.49
N LEU A 147 12.48 15.72 1.42
CA LEU A 147 11.41 16.49 2.03
C LEU A 147 11.38 16.25 3.54
N LEU A 148 11.54 15.00 3.97
CA LEU A 148 11.47 14.64 5.39
C LEU A 148 12.62 15.21 6.22
N SER A 149 13.78 15.48 5.61
CA SER A 149 14.87 16.20 6.30
C SER A 149 14.49 17.63 6.68
N ALA A 150 13.56 18.28 5.96
CA ALA A 150 13.07 19.61 6.31
C ALA A 150 12.31 19.64 7.65
N ILE A 151 11.86 18.47 8.13
CA ILE A 151 11.22 18.28 9.43
C ILE A 151 12.08 17.42 10.38
N GLY A 152 13.39 17.32 10.11
CA GLY A 152 14.36 16.64 10.97
C GLY A 152 14.43 15.12 10.82
N VAL A 153 13.79 14.52 9.81
CA VAL A 153 13.78 13.06 9.60
C VAL A 153 14.55 12.72 8.33
N ARG A 154 15.87 12.51 8.47
CA ARG A 154 16.74 12.08 7.37
C ARG A 154 16.63 10.57 7.15
N CYS A 155 15.89 10.13 6.14
CA CYS A 155 15.62 8.71 5.92
C CYS A 155 15.50 8.29 4.46
N ALA A 156 15.55 6.97 4.23
CA ALA A 156 14.98 6.30 3.07
C ALA A 156 13.57 5.80 3.42
N VAL A 157 12.56 6.11 2.61
CA VAL A 157 11.19 5.61 2.84
C VAL A 157 10.98 4.32 2.05
N ILE A 158 10.52 3.26 2.72
CA ILE A 158 10.22 1.96 2.12
C ILE A 158 8.74 1.62 2.38
N PRO A 159 7.83 1.89 1.43
CA PRO A 159 6.45 1.45 1.51
C PRO A 159 6.36 -0.06 1.26
N HIS A 160 5.18 -0.65 1.51
CA HIS A 160 4.97 -2.10 1.35
C HIS A 160 6.03 -2.89 2.12
N TYR A 161 6.34 -2.44 3.33
CA TYR A 161 7.45 -2.96 4.12
C TYR A 161 7.24 -4.43 4.50
N ASN A 162 5.99 -4.84 4.71
CA ASN A 162 5.58 -6.21 4.98
C ASN A 162 5.10 -6.99 3.73
N ASN A 163 5.36 -6.51 2.50
CA ASN A 163 4.85 -7.12 1.26
C ASN A 163 5.07 -8.66 1.23
N ARG A 164 4.04 -9.40 0.77
CA ARG A 164 4.02 -10.86 0.65
C ARG A 164 3.63 -11.39 -0.74
N GLU A 165 3.59 -10.54 -1.76
CA GLU A 165 3.20 -10.90 -3.13
C GLU A 165 4.14 -11.91 -3.83
N GLY A 166 5.29 -12.25 -3.24
CA GLY A 166 6.27 -13.17 -3.82
C GLY A 166 5.87 -14.64 -3.81
N GLY A 167 4.89 -15.04 -2.97
CA GLY A 167 4.51 -16.43 -2.77
C GLY A 167 5.65 -17.28 -2.20
N THR A 168 6.56 -17.75 -3.05
CA THR A 168 7.68 -18.65 -2.70
C THR A 168 8.99 -17.95 -2.35
N HIS A 169 9.10 -16.63 -2.60
CA HIS A 169 10.29 -15.85 -2.26
C HIS A 169 9.98 -14.59 -1.45
N ASP A 170 11.00 -14.07 -0.76
CA ASP A 170 10.87 -12.92 0.14
C ASP A 170 10.74 -11.60 -0.63
N THR A 171 9.53 -11.04 -0.67
CA THR A 171 9.25 -9.74 -1.28
C THR A 171 9.03 -8.62 -0.27
N ARG A 172 9.30 -8.85 1.01
CA ARG A 172 9.23 -7.81 2.03
C ARG A 172 10.13 -6.64 1.63
N PHE A 173 9.85 -5.47 2.21
CA PHE A 173 10.65 -4.27 2.04
C PHE A 173 10.64 -3.78 0.58
N CYS A 174 9.42 -3.65 0.02
CA CYS A 174 9.23 -3.19 -1.35
C CYS A 174 9.95 -4.08 -2.39
N TYR A 175 9.71 -5.41 -2.36
CA TYR A 175 10.33 -6.41 -3.25
C TYR A 175 11.84 -6.63 -3.10
N MET A 176 12.47 -6.11 -2.04
CA MET A 176 13.91 -6.32 -1.82
C MET A 176 14.20 -7.65 -1.13
N GLY A 177 13.34 -8.07 -0.20
CA GLY A 177 13.62 -9.15 0.73
C GLY A 177 14.76 -8.79 1.70
N GLU A 178 14.88 -9.54 2.80
CA GLU A 178 15.80 -9.22 3.90
C GLU A 178 17.27 -9.13 3.44
N SER A 179 17.69 -10.03 2.55
CA SER A 179 19.08 -10.10 2.08
C SER A 179 19.51 -8.83 1.34
N ARG A 180 18.68 -8.33 0.41
CA ARG A 180 18.98 -7.09 -0.32
C ARG A 180 18.79 -5.87 0.57
N LEU A 181 17.77 -5.87 1.44
CA LEU A 181 17.56 -4.76 2.38
C LEU A 181 18.78 -4.54 3.27
N ARG A 182 19.38 -5.59 3.85
CA ARG A 182 20.60 -5.47 4.68
C ARG A 182 21.78 -4.83 3.93
N ARG A 183 21.96 -5.19 2.66
CA ARG A 183 23.01 -4.62 1.82
C ARG A 183 22.72 -3.15 1.53
N LEU A 184 21.49 -2.83 1.12
CA LEU A 184 21.06 -1.44 0.93
C LEU A 184 21.22 -0.60 2.20
N GLU A 185 20.84 -1.14 3.37
CA GLU A 185 21.01 -0.49 4.67
C GLU A 185 22.48 -0.14 4.95
N SER A 186 23.41 -1.06 4.65
CA SER A 186 24.85 -0.83 4.83
C SER A 186 25.45 0.24 3.89
N MET A 187 24.72 0.61 2.83
CA MET A 187 25.12 1.66 1.88
C MET A 187 24.61 3.05 2.27
N LEU A 188 23.71 3.15 3.25
CA LEU A 188 23.24 4.43 3.76
C LEU A 188 24.29 5.04 4.72
N PRO A 189 24.37 6.37 4.82
CA PRO A 189 25.18 7.01 5.84
C PRO A 189 24.75 6.61 7.25
N ASP A 190 25.70 6.71 8.16
CA ASP A 190 25.55 6.26 9.54
C ASP A 190 24.37 6.89 10.28
N ASP A 191 24.03 8.14 9.96
CA ASP A 191 22.96 8.96 10.55
C ASP A 191 21.58 8.74 9.92
N SER A 192 21.51 7.97 8.84
CA SER A 192 20.29 7.83 8.05
C SER A 192 19.43 6.65 8.51
N LEU A 193 18.12 6.85 8.48
CA LEU A 193 17.12 5.86 8.89
C LEU A 193 16.49 5.18 7.67
N ILE A 194 16.00 3.96 7.84
CA ILE A 194 14.99 3.37 6.97
C ILE A 194 13.64 3.55 7.67
N LEU A 195 12.71 4.25 7.01
CA LEU A 195 11.32 4.40 7.44
C LEU A 195 10.45 3.43 6.64
N GLY A 196 10.19 2.26 7.23
CA GLY A 196 9.32 1.22 6.72
C GLY A 196 7.85 1.50 7.01
N ILE A 197 7.01 1.43 5.99
CA ILE A 197 5.55 1.57 6.11
C ILE A 197 4.89 0.32 5.54
N ASP A 198 4.19 -0.42 6.39
CA ASP A 198 3.45 -1.62 5.98
C ASP A 198 2.29 -1.27 5.03
N GLU A 199 1.83 -2.27 4.29
CA GLU A 199 0.60 -2.18 3.49
C GLU A 199 -0.60 -1.79 4.37
N TYR A 200 -1.57 -1.10 3.76
CA TYR A 200 -2.78 -0.60 4.42
C TYR A 200 -2.50 0.22 5.70
N THR A 201 -1.38 0.95 5.73
CA THR A 201 -0.91 1.75 6.86
C THR A 201 -0.53 3.16 6.42
N ALA A 202 -0.81 4.15 7.26
CA ALA A 202 -0.34 5.52 7.11
C ALA A 202 0.51 5.92 8.31
N CYS A 203 1.67 6.51 8.01
CA CYS A 203 2.48 7.28 8.94
C CYS A 203 2.10 8.76 8.79
N ILE A 204 1.30 9.29 9.71
CA ILE A 204 0.83 10.67 9.66
C ILE A 204 1.74 11.51 10.54
N ILE A 205 2.53 12.39 9.94
CA ILE A 205 3.42 13.31 10.66
C ILE A 205 2.74 14.68 10.74
N ASP A 206 2.38 15.08 11.95
CA ASP A 206 1.79 16.38 12.24
C ASP A 206 2.88 17.30 12.80
N VAL A 207 3.36 18.21 11.96
CA VAL A 207 4.48 19.09 12.26
C VAL A 207 4.08 20.16 13.28
N GLU A 208 2.86 20.68 13.21
CA GLU A 208 2.38 21.68 14.17
C GLU A 208 2.17 21.04 15.55
N ALA A 209 1.51 19.87 15.60
CA ALA A 209 1.27 19.15 16.85
C ALA A 209 2.51 18.40 17.36
N GLN A 210 3.64 18.42 16.65
CA GLN A 210 4.88 17.70 16.98
C GLN A 210 4.65 16.21 17.29
N SER A 211 3.79 15.57 16.49
CA SER A 211 3.35 14.19 16.74
C SER A 211 3.35 13.34 15.47
N VAL A 212 3.45 12.03 15.66
CA VAL A 212 3.35 11.03 14.60
C VAL A 212 2.25 10.05 15.00
N THR A 213 1.31 9.81 14.09
CA THR A 213 0.20 8.88 14.30
C THR A 213 0.25 7.76 13.26
N VAL A 214 0.28 6.52 13.74
CA VAL A 214 0.19 5.32 12.90
C VAL A 214 -1.27 4.89 12.80
N ARG A 215 -1.83 4.86 11.59
CA ARG A 215 -3.19 4.37 11.32
C ARG A 215 -3.18 3.27 10.29
N GLY A 216 -4.08 2.31 10.43
CA GLY A 216 -4.21 1.19 9.50
C GLY A 216 -4.02 -0.16 10.17
N ARG A 217 -3.82 -1.20 9.35
CA ARG A 217 -3.74 -2.60 9.80
C ARG A 217 -2.32 -3.02 10.16
N GLY A 218 -1.31 -2.47 9.48
CA GLY A 218 0.11 -2.75 9.73
C GLY A 218 0.73 -1.77 10.72
N GLY A 219 2.04 -1.61 10.62
CA GLY A 219 2.83 -0.69 11.43
C GLY A 219 3.77 0.20 10.64
N VAL A 220 4.45 1.06 11.38
CA VAL A 220 5.58 1.86 10.91
C VAL A 220 6.81 1.34 11.64
N THR A 221 7.82 0.94 10.88
CA THR A 221 9.10 0.45 11.39
C THR A 221 10.18 1.47 11.08
N VAL A 222 10.94 1.88 12.08
CA VAL A 222 12.21 2.56 11.83
C VAL A 222 13.34 1.58 12.05
N ARG A 223 14.26 1.53 11.08
CA ARG A 223 15.42 0.65 11.10
C ARG A 223 16.71 1.43 10.88
N ARG A 224 17.74 1.13 11.68
CA ARG A 224 19.11 1.67 11.53
C ARG A 224 20.11 0.67 12.07
N ARG A 225 21.03 0.21 11.21
CA ARG A 225 22.10 -0.73 11.55
C ARG A 225 21.60 -2.00 12.26
N GLY A 226 20.50 -2.55 11.78
CA GLY A 226 19.86 -3.73 12.34
C GLY A 226 19.12 -3.51 13.67
N MET A 227 19.12 -2.28 14.20
CA MET A 227 18.21 -1.90 15.27
C MET A 227 16.87 -1.52 14.65
N GLU A 228 15.77 -2.00 15.23
CA GLU A 228 14.42 -1.71 14.76
C GLU A 228 13.54 -1.20 15.92
N ARG A 229 12.62 -0.30 15.56
CA ARG A 229 11.53 0.14 16.44
C ARG A 229 10.23 0.15 15.65
N LEU A 230 9.19 -0.42 16.21
CA LEU A 230 7.90 -0.64 15.56
C LEU A 230 6.79 0.07 16.33
N TRP A 231 5.97 0.83 15.61
CA TRP A 231 4.76 1.45 16.13
C TRP A 231 3.54 0.94 15.38
N LYS A 232 2.47 0.60 16.12
CA LYS A 232 1.19 0.12 15.57
C LYS A 232 0.04 0.83 16.26
N ARG A 233 -0.85 1.45 15.47
CA ARG A 233 -2.11 2.05 15.96
C ARG A 233 -1.93 2.96 17.18
N THR A 234 -0.87 3.77 17.16
CA THR A 234 -0.46 4.63 18.28
C THR A 234 -0.09 6.02 17.78
N THR A 235 -0.07 6.98 18.70
CA THR A 235 0.45 8.32 18.50
C THR A 235 1.64 8.52 19.43
N PHE A 236 2.73 9.07 18.90
CA PHE A 236 3.98 9.30 19.62
C PHE A 236 4.61 10.64 19.20
N SER A 237 5.66 11.09 19.89
CA SER A 237 6.26 12.39 19.58
C SER A 237 7.05 12.36 18.27
N LEU A 238 7.03 13.44 17.49
CA LEU A 238 7.90 13.59 16.32
C LEU A 238 9.39 13.47 16.69
N SER A 239 9.78 13.91 17.89
CA SER A 239 11.16 13.74 18.38
C SER A 239 11.61 12.27 18.45
N GLU A 240 10.70 11.34 18.75
CA GLU A 240 11.00 9.91 18.75
C GLU A 240 11.12 9.33 17.33
N LEU A 241 10.64 10.02 16.30
CA LEU A 241 10.91 9.66 14.90
C LEU A 241 12.23 10.26 14.42
N GLN A 242 12.56 11.47 14.88
CA GLN A 242 13.80 12.18 14.55
C GLN A 242 15.02 11.50 15.19
N ASP A 243 14.91 11.09 16.45
CA ASP A 243 15.91 10.25 17.13
C ASP A 243 15.25 9.02 17.80
N PRO A 244 15.06 7.94 17.03
CA PRO A 244 14.34 6.75 17.52
C PRO A 244 15.13 5.91 18.52
N PHE A 245 16.43 6.16 18.66
CA PHE A 245 17.34 5.33 19.45
C PHE A 245 18.02 6.08 20.62
N GLU A 246 17.83 7.40 20.76
CA GLU A 246 18.31 8.18 21.92
C GLU A 246 17.78 7.66 23.27
N ALA A 247 16.49 7.33 23.34
CA ALA A 247 15.85 6.80 24.55
C ALA A 247 16.38 5.40 24.94
N LEU A 248 16.87 4.63 23.97
CA LEU A 248 17.51 3.32 24.21
C LEU A 248 18.94 3.46 24.72
N ALA A 249 19.65 4.53 24.34
CA ALA A 249 20.98 4.86 24.83
C ALA A 249 20.97 5.45 26.25
N SER A 250 19.89 6.16 26.61
CA SER A 250 19.78 6.93 27.87
C SER A 250 19.36 6.13 29.11
N GLY A 251 18.96 4.86 28.99
CA GLY A 251 18.76 3.95 30.13
C GLY A 251 17.70 4.32 31.18
N ILE A 252 16.86 5.34 30.95
CA ILE A 252 15.91 5.84 31.95
C ILE A 252 14.49 5.90 31.35
N GLY A 253 13.57 5.12 31.90
CA GLY A 253 12.11 5.31 31.75
C GLY A 253 11.33 4.10 31.24
N ARG A 254 10.56 3.45 32.12
CA ARG A 254 9.51 2.47 31.78
C ARG A 254 8.33 3.17 31.11
N SER A 255 7.92 2.71 29.91
CA SER A 255 6.56 2.82 29.34
C SER A 255 6.40 1.90 28.10
N PRO A 256 5.16 1.65 27.61
CA PRO A 256 4.59 0.30 27.47
C PRO A 256 4.99 -0.45 26.18
N ASP A 257 5.06 -1.78 26.27
CA ASP A 257 5.31 -2.78 25.21
C ASP A 257 6.36 -2.39 24.14
N ILE A 258 7.60 -2.24 24.60
CA ILE A 258 8.79 -2.29 23.74
C ILE A 258 9.08 -3.77 23.46
N GLU A 259 8.52 -4.32 22.39
CA GLU A 259 8.93 -5.64 21.90
C GLU A 259 10.30 -5.51 21.21
N ARG A 260 11.38 -5.67 22.00
CA ARG A 260 12.71 -5.92 21.44
C ARG A 260 12.65 -7.29 20.77
N VAL A 261 12.50 -7.33 19.45
CA VAL A 261 12.65 -8.57 18.68
C VAL A 261 14.14 -8.74 18.39
N PRO A 262 14.85 -9.69 19.03
CA PRO A 262 16.21 -10.01 18.63
C PRO A 262 16.15 -10.72 17.27
N ALA A 263 17.05 -10.35 16.38
CA ALA A 263 17.16 -10.95 15.07
C ALA A 263 17.76 -12.37 15.13
N VAL A 264 17.01 -13.41 15.55
CA VAL A 264 17.36 -14.82 15.28
C VAL A 264 16.11 -15.72 15.23
N GLY A 265 15.92 -16.40 14.09
CA GLY A 265 15.54 -17.82 13.96
C GLY A 265 14.33 -18.40 14.71
N ALA A 266 13.26 -18.63 13.93
CA ALA A 266 12.30 -19.74 13.99
C ALA A 266 11.89 -20.37 15.35
N ALA A 267 10.59 -20.27 15.65
CA ALA A 267 9.78 -21.34 16.27
C ALA A 267 8.32 -21.07 15.83
N GLN A 268 7.75 -21.68 14.77
CA GLN A 268 7.51 -23.10 14.54
C GLN A 268 6.88 -23.75 15.78
N ASN A 269 5.66 -23.32 16.13
CA ASN A 269 4.59 -24.16 16.73
C ASN A 269 3.26 -23.41 16.98
N ASP A 270 3.20 -22.09 16.77
CA ASP A 270 1.92 -21.32 16.83
C ASP A 270 1.35 -21.02 15.42
N ALA A 271 1.98 -21.61 14.39
CA ALA A 271 1.84 -21.23 13.00
C ALA A 271 0.75 -22.01 12.26
N LEU A 272 0.23 -23.13 12.79
CA LEU A 272 -0.70 -23.99 12.06
C LEU A 272 -2.15 -23.47 12.13
N ASP A 273 -2.62 -22.99 13.28
CA ASP A 273 -4.00 -22.46 13.42
C ASP A 273 -4.19 -21.06 12.82
N ARG A 274 -3.15 -20.21 12.80
CA ARG A 274 -3.21 -18.86 12.18
C ARG A 274 -3.00 -18.87 10.67
N ARG A 275 -2.28 -19.87 10.13
CA ARG A 275 -2.03 -20.01 8.70
C ARG A 275 -3.30 -20.24 7.88
N ASP A 276 -4.30 -20.86 8.48
CA ASP A 276 -5.54 -21.20 7.77
C ASP A 276 -6.46 -19.98 7.61
N VAL A 277 -6.58 -19.13 8.63
CA VAL A 277 -7.44 -17.94 8.60
C VAL A 277 -6.83 -16.81 7.77
N ASP A 278 -5.55 -16.53 7.96
CA ASP A 278 -4.86 -15.49 7.17
C ASP A 278 -4.70 -15.95 5.71
N GLY A 279 -4.53 -17.26 5.47
CA GLY A 279 -4.54 -17.85 4.13
C GLY A 279 -5.89 -17.71 3.44
N VAL A 280 -7.00 -17.98 4.14
CA VAL A 280 -8.37 -17.79 3.63
C VAL A 280 -8.67 -16.31 3.38
N VAL A 281 -8.29 -15.39 4.27
CA VAL A 281 -8.49 -13.94 4.04
C VAL A 281 -7.66 -13.44 2.86
N MET A 282 -6.43 -13.92 2.70
CA MET A 282 -5.58 -13.58 1.56
C MET A 282 -6.12 -14.17 0.25
N ALA A 283 -6.61 -15.41 0.27
CA ALA A 283 -7.31 -16.03 -0.85
C ALA A 283 -8.55 -15.23 -1.28
N ILE A 284 -9.29 -14.66 -0.33
CA ILE A 284 -10.46 -13.82 -0.61
C ILE A 284 -10.06 -12.45 -1.19
N LEU A 285 -8.95 -11.87 -0.73
CA LEU A 285 -8.43 -10.60 -1.26
C LEU A 285 -7.75 -10.77 -2.62
N GLU A 286 -7.05 -11.88 -2.85
CA GLU A 286 -6.58 -12.28 -4.18
C GLU A 286 -7.75 -12.58 -5.12
N MET A 287 -8.81 -13.23 -4.64
CA MET A 287 -10.08 -13.35 -5.37
C MET A 287 -10.65 -11.97 -5.75
N GLU A 288 -10.69 -10.99 -4.83
CA GLU A 288 -11.14 -9.62 -5.12
C GLU A 288 -10.28 -8.96 -6.22
N SER A 289 -8.97 -9.19 -6.20
CA SER A 289 -8.02 -8.66 -7.19
C SER A 289 -8.16 -9.32 -8.56
N VAL A 290 -8.30 -10.66 -8.62
CA VAL A 290 -8.47 -11.39 -9.89
C VAL A 290 -9.87 -11.16 -10.48
N LEU A 291 -10.89 -10.96 -9.64
CA LEU A 291 -12.20 -10.48 -10.07
C LEU A 291 -12.07 -9.09 -10.72
N TYR A 292 -11.22 -8.20 -10.20
CA TYR A 292 -11.00 -6.86 -10.76
C TYR A 292 -10.36 -6.88 -12.16
N GLU A 293 -9.44 -7.80 -12.42
CA GLU A 293 -8.80 -8.00 -13.73
C GLU A 293 -9.60 -8.89 -14.70
N GLY A 294 -10.63 -9.59 -14.22
CA GLY A 294 -11.48 -10.48 -15.02
C GLY A 294 -12.88 -9.92 -15.30
N LEU A 295 -13.40 -9.00 -14.48
CA LEU A 295 -14.77 -8.47 -14.62
C LEU A 295 -14.90 -7.20 -15.47
N ALA A 296 -13.84 -6.76 -16.16
CA ALA A 296 -13.97 -5.68 -17.14
C ALA A 296 -14.95 -6.06 -18.27
N ASP A 297 -15.09 -7.35 -18.57
CA ASP A 297 -15.93 -7.89 -19.66
C ASP A 297 -17.26 -8.53 -19.18
N LEU A 298 -17.55 -8.46 -17.88
CA LEU A 298 -18.71 -9.11 -17.25
C LEU A 298 -19.79 -8.08 -16.83
N GLY A 299 -20.81 -7.94 -17.68
CA GLY A 299 -22.12 -7.35 -17.32
C GLY A 299 -22.18 -5.83 -17.09
N GLY A 300 -23.38 -5.32 -16.84
CA GLY A 300 -23.63 -3.90 -16.53
C GLY A 300 -23.18 -3.50 -15.11
N ALA A 301 -23.01 -2.20 -14.86
CA ALA A 301 -22.48 -1.67 -13.60
C ALA A 301 -23.23 -2.14 -12.34
N ASP A 302 -24.55 -2.32 -12.44
CA ASP A 302 -25.42 -2.71 -11.32
C ASP A 302 -25.20 -4.15 -10.85
N GLU A 303 -24.85 -5.06 -11.76
CA GLU A 303 -24.57 -6.47 -11.43
C GLU A 303 -23.27 -6.58 -10.64
N ARG A 304 -22.26 -5.81 -11.05
CA ARG A 304 -20.94 -5.73 -10.39
C ARG A 304 -21.04 -5.17 -8.97
N ASP A 305 -21.89 -4.16 -8.77
CA ASP A 305 -22.06 -3.54 -7.45
C ASP A 305 -22.84 -4.43 -6.49
N ARG A 306 -23.78 -5.25 -6.98
CA ARG A 306 -24.46 -6.28 -6.15
C ARG A 306 -23.51 -7.38 -5.71
N ILE A 307 -22.74 -7.95 -6.62
CA ILE A 307 -21.76 -9.00 -6.29
C ILE A 307 -20.73 -8.47 -5.27
N ARG A 308 -20.28 -7.22 -5.44
CA ARG A 308 -19.38 -6.55 -4.50
C ARG A 308 -20.00 -6.32 -3.12
N ALA A 309 -21.26 -5.89 -3.08
CA ALA A 309 -21.97 -5.66 -1.82
C ALA A 309 -22.12 -6.96 -1.02
N GLU A 310 -22.45 -8.06 -1.69
CA GLU A 310 -22.62 -9.37 -1.06
C GLU A 310 -21.29 -9.94 -0.54
N MET A 311 -20.21 -9.85 -1.33
CA MET A 311 -18.87 -10.27 -0.87
C MET A 311 -18.38 -9.46 0.33
N ARG A 312 -18.61 -8.14 0.35
CA ARG A 312 -18.24 -7.28 1.49
C ARG A 312 -19.07 -7.57 2.74
N HIS A 313 -20.36 -7.89 2.56
CA HIS A 313 -21.24 -8.29 3.65
C HIS A 313 -20.79 -9.61 4.29
N LEU A 314 -20.34 -10.59 3.48
CA LEU A 314 -19.77 -11.85 3.97
C LEU A 314 -18.41 -11.66 4.65
N LEU A 315 -17.53 -10.85 4.06
CA LEU A 315 -16.23 -10.45 4.64
C LEU A 315 -16.34 -9.75 6.00
N ALA A 316 -17.39 -8.94 6.19
CA ALA A 316 -17.62 -8.23 7.45
C ALA A 316 -18.05 -9.16 8.61
N ARG A 317 -18.56 -10.37 8.30
CA ARG A 317 -19.03 -11.34 9.31
C ARG A 317 -17.96 -12.34 9.74
N LEU A 318 -16.93 -12.54 8.92
CA LEU A 318 -15.78 -13.42 9.18
C LEU A 318 -15.07 -13.18 10.53
N PRO A 319 -14.80 -11.93 10.98
CA PRO A 319 -14.12 -11.68 12.25
C PRO A 319 -14.88 -12.15 13.50
N GLY A 320 -16.22 -12.24 13.42
CA GLY A 320 -17.06 -12.72 14.52
C GLY A 320 -17.11 -14.25 14.65
N LEU A 321 -16.83 -14.97 13.55
CA LEU A 321 -16.94 -16.43 13.45
C LEU A 321 -15.60 -17.14 13.71
N VAL A 322 -14.46 -16.49 13.44
CA VAL A 322 -13.12 -17.03 13.74
C VAL A 322 -12.87 -17.22 15.26
N ARG A 323 -13.67 -16.58 16.11
CA ARG A 323 -13.55 -16.69 17.57
C ARG A 323 -14.10 -17.99 18.17
N SER A 324 -14.83 -18.84 17.41
CA SER A 324 -15.45 -20.08 17.93
C SER A 324 -14.57 -21.35 17.81
N GLY A 325 -13.49 -21.32 17.01
CA GLY A 325 -12.33 -22.22 17.14
C GLY A 325 -12.58 -23.74 17.11
N LYS A 326 -13.32 -24.29 16.13
CA LYS A 326 -13.35 -25.75 15.90
C LYS A 326 -12.90 -26.15 14.47
N PRO A 327 -11.92 -27.06 14.32
CA PRO A 327 -11.34 -27.47 13.03
C PRO A 327 -12.31 -28.12 12.02
N GLY A 328 -13.49 -28.55 12.44
CA GLY A 328 -14.53 -29.10 11.54
C GLY A 328 -15.35 -28.04 10.79
N GLU A 329 -15.25 -26.77 11.19
CA GLU A 329 -16.18 -25.72 10.76
C GLU A 329 -15.63 -24.87 9.58
N VAL A 330 -14.33 -24.97 9.24
CA VAL A 330 -13.69 -24.18 8.15
C VAL A 330 -14.40 -24.39 6.80
N ARG A 331 -14.77 -25.63 6.48
CA ARG A 331 -15.51 -25.95 5.25
C ARG A 331 -16.89 -25.31 5.25
N GLU A 332 -17.62 -25.35 6.36
CA GLU A 332 -18.95 -24.72 6.48
C GLU A 332 -18.87 -23.19 6.36
N TYR A 333 -17.75 -22.57 6.75
CA TYR A 333 -17.54 -21.12 6.68
C TYR A 333 -17.14 -20.63 5.30
N VAL A 334 -16.33 -21.41 4.58
CA VAL A 334 -15.86 -21.07 3.23
C VAL A 334 -16.87 -21.51 2.16
N ALA A 335 -17.76 -22.46 2.49
CA ALA A 335 -18.78 -22.98 1.57
C ALA A 335 -19.64 -21.92 0.87
N PRO A 336 -20.27 -20.95 1.58
CA PRO A 336 -21.13 -19.97 0.91
C PRO A 336 -20.37 -19.11 -0.10
N LEU A 337 -19.09 -18.83 0.14
CA LEU A 337 -18.26 -18.07 -0.77
C LEU A 337 -17.85 -18.91 -1.99
N VAL A 338 -17.40 -20.16 -1.75
CA VAL A 338 -17.06 -21.08 -2.83
C VAL A 338 -18.27 -21.35 -3.72
N ASP A 339 -19.46 -21.49 -3.14
CA ASP A 339 -20.70 -21.73 -3.87
C ASP A 339 -21.08 -20.53 -4.77
N VAL A 340 -20.81 -19.29 -4.36
CA VAL A 340 -20.97 -18.10 -5.21
C VAL A 340 -20.01 -18.14 -6.40
N VAL A 341 -18.73 -18.45 -6.16
CA VAL A 341 -17.73 -18.53 -7.23
C VAL A 341 -18.02 -19.69 -8.19
N LEU A 342 -18.49 -20.83 -7.68
CA LEU A 342 -18.93 -21.96 -8.47
C LEU A 342 -20.20 -21.64 -9.29
N SER A 343 -21.11 -20.83 -8.75
CA SER A 343 -22.30 -20.36 -9.46
C SER A 343 -21.92 -19.46 -10.64
N LEU A 344 -21.03 -18.48 -10.43
CA LEU A 344 -20.49 -17.61 -11.49
C LEU A 344 -19.75 -18.41 -12.57
N ARG A 345 -18.98 -19.42 -12.16
CA ARG A 345 -18.32 -20.35 -13.08
C ARG A 345 -19.34 -21.16 -13.89
N GLY A 346 -20.44 -21.58 -13.26
CA GLY A 346 -21.54 -22.27 -13.94
C GLY A 346 -22.25 -21.39 -14.97
N GLU A 347 -22.47 -20.11 -14.65
CA GLU A 347 -23.01 -19.11 -15.58
C GLU A 347 -22.10 -18.89 -16.77
N ALA A 348 -20.81 -18.68 -16.53
CA ALA A 348 -19.81 -18.54 -17.60
C ALA A 348 -19.82 -19.75 -18.56
N ARG A 349 -19.95 -20.98 -18.04
CA ARG A 349 -20.07 -22.19 -18.88
C ARG A 349 -21.37 -22.23 -19.68
N ARG A 350 -22.51 -21.83 -19.11
CA ARG A 350 -23.81 -21.77 -19.82
C ARG A 350 -23.78 -20.77 -20.96
N GLU A 351 -23.06 -19.67 -20.76
CA GLU A 351 -22.85 -18.62 -21.76
C GLU A 351 -21.70 -18.92 -22.73
N GLN A 352 -21.14 -20.14 -22.69
CA GLN A 352 -20.02 -20.59 -23.53
C GLN A 352 -18.72 -19.78 -23.36
N ARG A 353 -18.57 -19.04 -22.25
CA ARG A 353 -17.38 -18.28 -21.87
C ARG A 353 -16.39 -19.17 -21.12
N PHE A 354 -15.84 -20.15 -21.82
CA PHE A 354 -14.99 -21.19 -21.22
C PHE A 354 -13.71 -20.65 -20.58
N GLY A 355 -13.11 -19.60 -21.15
CA GLY A 355 -11.92 -18.96 -20.57
C GLY A 355 -12.16 -18.37 -19.18
N ASP A 356 -13.33 -17.77 -18.96
CA ASP A 356 -13.70 -17.20 -17.65
C ASP A 356 -13.97 -18.31 -16.63
N ALA A 357 -14.61 -19.39 -17.07
CA ALA A 357 -14.85 -20.57 -16.23
C ALA A 357 -13.54 -21.25 -15.79
N ASP A 358 -12.54 -21.32 -16.66
CA ASP A 358 -11.22 -21.88 -16.35
C ASP A 358 -10.42 -20.97 -15.43
N ARG A 359 -10.51 -19.65 -15.61
CA ARG A 359 -9.88 -18.66 -14.72
C ARG A 359 -10.46 -18.74 -13.31
N LEU A 360 -11.79 -18.81 -13.16
CA LEU A 360 -12.46 -18.98 -11.87
C LEU A 360 -12.06 -20.29 -11.17
N ARG A 361 -11.88 -21.38 -11.93
CA ARG A 361 -11.40 -22.66 -11.40
C ARG A 361 -9.95 -22.57 -10.90
N ALA A 362 -9.07 -21.88 -11.64
CA ALA A 362 -7.68 -21.69 -11.24
C ALA A 362 -7.56 -20.85 -9.95
N ILE A 363 -8.40 -19.82 -9.80
CA ILE A 363 -8.47 -19.02 -8.58
C ILE A 363 -8.86 -19.88 -7.38
N LEU A 364 -9.92 -20.69 -7.50
CA LEU A 364 -10.33 -21.63 -6.45
C LEU A 364 -9.19 -22.59 -6.08
N ALA A 365 -8.49 -23.14 -7.07
CA ALA A 365 -7.36 -24.04 -6.85
C ALA A 365 -6.19 -23.36 -6.11
N ASN A 366 -5.85 -22.11 -6.46
CA ASN A 366 -4.82 -21.32 -5.77
C ASN A 366 -5.19 -21.04 -4.31
N CYS A 367 -6.49 -21.06 -3.99
CA CYS A 367 -7.01 -20.87 -2.65
C CYS A 367 -7.17 -22.19 -1.88
N GLY A 368 -6.60 -23.29 -2.38
CA GLY A 368 -6.69 -24.61 -1.76
C GLY A 368 -8.06 -25.28 -1.93
N VAL A 369 -8.92 -24.77 -2.82
CA VAL A 369 -10.23 -25.35 -3.13
C VAL A 369 -10.13 -26.17 -4.41
N GLU A 370 -10.19 -27.49 -4.25
CA GLU A 370 -10.24 -28.42 -5.38
C GLU A 370 -11.67 -28.61 -5.86
N VAL A 371 -11.89 -28.35 -7.15
CA VAL A 371 -13.20 -28.47 -7.78
C VAL A 371 -13.27 -29.75 -8.61
N GLN A 372 -14.26 -30.59 -8.34
CA GLN A 372 -14.53 -31.84 -9.06
C GLN A 372 -15.87 -31.73 -9.77
N ASP A 373 -15.86 -31.75 -11.11
CA ASP A 373 -17.10 -31.78 -11.87
C ASP A 373 -17.54 -33.22 -12.08
N THR A 374 -18.76 -33.53 -11.68
CA THR A 374 -19.37 -34.85 -11.87
C THR A 374 -20.65 -34.71 -12.71
N PRO A 375 -21.17 -35.80 -13.32
CA PRO A 375 -22.43 -35.75 -14.08
C PRO A 375 -23.65 -35.30 -13.25
N SER A 376 -23.58 -35.38 -11.92
CA SER A 376 -24.62 -34.95 -10.97
C SER A 376 -24.43 -33.53 -10.43
N GLY A 377 -23.35 -32.83 -10.82
CA GLY A 377 -23.06 -31.47 -10.40
C GLY A 377 -21.58 -31.23 -10.08
N THR A 378 -21.25 -29.98 -9.76
CA THR A 378 -19.91 -29.61 -9.31
C THR A 378 -19.79 -29.78 -7.80
N ALA A 379 -18.85 -30.61 -7.37
CA ALA A 379 -18.45 -30.80 -5.98
C ALA A 379 -17.11 -30.10 -5.72
N TRP A 380 -16.81 -29.80 -4.46
CA TRP A 380 -15.52 -29.25 -4.07
C TRP A 380 -15.05 -29.75 -2.69
N SER A 381 -13.74 -29.77 -2.53
CA SER A 381 -13.02 -30.11 -1.30
C SER A 381 -11.93 -29.09 -1.01
N LEU A 382 -11.58 -28.92 0.26
CA LEU A 382 -10.35 -28.23 0.65
C LEU A 382 -9.20 -29.23 0.53
N ALA A 383 -8.09 -28.83 -0.08
CA ALA A 383 -6.86 -29.59 -0.07
C ALA A 383 -6.44 -29.78 1.40
N GLN A 384 -6.22 -31.03 1.84
CA GLN A 384 -5.73 -31.28 3.19
C GLN A 384 -4.32 -30.69 3.31
N ALA A 385 -4.13 -29.83 4.32
CA ALA A 385 -2.84 -29.23 4.66
C ALA A 385 -1.84 -30.26 5.22
#